data_AF-A0AB74M8I8-F1
#
_entry.id   AF-A0AB74M8I8-F1
#
_cell.length_a   1.000
_cell.length_b   1.000
_cell.length_c   1.000
_cell.angle_alpha   90.00
_cell.angle_beta   90.00
_cell.angle_gamma   90.00
#
_symmetry.space_group_name_H-M   'P 1'
#
loop_
_entity.id
_entity.type
_entity.pdbx_description
1 polymer ?
#
loop_
_entity_poly.entity_id
_entity_poly.type
_entity_poly.pdbx_seq_one_letter_code
_entity_poly.pdbx_strand_id
1 'polypeptide(L)'
;LYGEDPYYVLYVTPRQWNDWYTSTSGKDWNQMMTRAVNRSKGFNHPLFKGECAMWRNILVRKYAGMPIRFYQGSKVLVSKNDLTATTEEKQAATNIDRAMLLGAQALANAYGQKGGGHFNMVEKKTDMDNRTEIAISWINGLKKIRFPEKSGRMQDHGVIAVDTAVKL
;
A
#
# COMPACT_ATOMS: atom_id res chain seq x y z
N LEU A 1 18.72 17.44 -1.00
CA LEU A 1 18.47 16.23 -0.19
C LEU A 1 17.38 15.38 -0.86
N TYR A 2 17.70 14.80 -2.02
CA TYR A 2 16.88 13.78 -2.66
C TYR A 2 17.54 12.45 -2.28
N GLY A 3 16.94 11.68 -1.37
CA GLY A 3 17.42 10.34 -1.00
C GLY A 3 17.85 10.11 0.46
N GLU A 4 17.95 11.12 1.31
CA GLU A 4 18.45 10.90 2.70
C GLU A 4 17.38 10.49 3.72
N ASP A 5 16.09 10.63 3.41
CA ASP A 5 14.99 10.18 4.27
C ASP A 5 13.95 9.39 3.44
N PRO A 6 14.24 8.13 3.07
CA PRO A 6 13.27 7.29 2.38
C PRO A 6 12.05 7.09 3.28
N TYR A 7 10.89 7.40 2.72
CA TYR A 7 9.62 7.44 3.44
C TYR A 7 8.77 6.23 3.05
N TYR A 8 8.49 5.39 4.03
CA TYR A 8 7.66 4.20 3.86
C TYR A 8 6.35 4.38 4.61
N VAL A 9 5.30 3.72 4.12
CA VAL A 9 3.98 3.74 4.76
C VAL A 9 3.61 2.34 5.16
N LEU A 10 3.46 2.09 6.44
CA LEU A 10 2.93 0.84 6.97
C LEU A 10 1.43 1.00 7.23
N TYR A 11 0.64 0.24 6.49
CA TYR A 11 -0.79 0.10 6.75
C TYR A 11 -1.02 -1.08 7.67
N VAL A 12 -1.60 -0.84 8.85
CA VAL A 12 -1.93 -1.84 9.86
C VAL A 12 -3.44 -1.97 10.05
N THR A 13 -3.90 -3.12 10.52
CA THR A 13 -5.30 -3.29 10.94
C THR A 13 -5.58 -2.49 12.22
N PRO A 14 -6.86 -2.16 12.52
CA PRO A 14 -7.21 -1.53 13.79
C PRO A 14 -6.80 -2.34 15.03
N ARG A 15 -6.75 -3.67 14.95
CA ARG A 15 -6.30 -4.52 16.05
C ARG A 15 -4.80 -4.46 16.25
N GLN A 16 -4.02 -4.60 15.17
CA GLN A 16 -2.57 -4.40 15.20
C GLN A 16 -2.20 -3.01 15.75
N TRP A 17 -2.93 -1.98 15.35
CA TRP A 17 -2.77 -0.64 15.89
C TRP A 17 -3.05 -0.58 17.39
N ASN A 18 -4.13 -1.19 17.87
CA ASN A 18 -4.49 -1.20 19.28
C ASN A 18 -3.47 -1.97 20.14
N ASP A 19 -3.03 -3.13 19.66
CA ASP A 19 -1.99 -3.92 20.33
C ASP A 19 -0.67 -3.14 20.40
N TRP A 20 -0.31 -2.43 19.32
CA TRP A 20 0.87 -1.57 19.32
C TRP A 20 0.73 -0.35 20.24
N TYR A 21 -0.44 0.30 20.24
CA TYR A 21 -0.73 1.44 21.09
C TYR A 21 -0.65 1.08 22.58
N THR A 22 -1.25 -0.04 22.98
CA THR A 22 -1.29 -0.49 24.38
C THR A 22 0.04 -1.07 24.87
N SER A 23 0.87 -1.61 23.98
CA SER A 23 2.22 -2.11 24.31
C SER A 23 3.31 -1.04 24.30
N THR A 24 3.02 0.17 23.81
CA THR A 24 4.00 1.26 23.71
C THR A 24 3.86 2.23 24.89
N SER A 25 4.98 2.70 25.42
CA SER A 25 4.96 3.71 26.48
C SER A 25 4.39 5.05 25.96
N GLY A 26 3.68 5.79 26.82
CA GLY A 26 3.13 7.09 26.44
C GLY A 26 4.19 8.10 25.96
N LYS A 27 5.42 8.00 26.50
CA LYS A 27 6.57 8.80 26.07
C LYS A 27 6.94 8.51 24.62
N ASP A 28 7.11 7.24 24.27
CA ASP A 28 7.49 6.84 22.91
C ASP A 28 6.38 7.15 21.92
N TRP A 29 5.11 6.94 22.32
CA TRP A 29 3.95 7.28 21.50
C TRP A 29 3.93 8.77 21.14
N ASN A 30 4.13 9.65 22.12
CA ASN A 30 4.18 11.09 21.90
C ASN A 30 5.34 11.50 21.00
N GLN A 31 6.50 10.85 21.13
CA GLN A 31 7.64 11.09 20.23
C GLN A 31 7.31 10.68 18.78
N MET A 32 6.65 9.54 18.58
CA MET A 32 6.24 9.07 17.25
C MET A 32 5.21 9.98 16.59
N MET A 33 4.23 10.47 17.35
CA MET A 33 3.23 11.40 16.85
C MET A 33 3.86 12.76 16.51
N THR A 34 4.76 13.26 17.36
CA THR A 34 5.50 14.50 17.11
C THR A 34 6.35 14.41 15.85
N ARG A 35 7.01 13.27 15.60
CA ARG A 35 7.77 13.01 14.37
C ARG A 35 6.86 13.04 13.13
N ALA A 36 5.68 12.43 13.20
CA ALA A 36 4.71 12.45 12.10
C ALA A 36 4.25 13.88 11.77
N VAL A 37 3.90 14.67 12.79
CA VAL A 37 3.48 16.08 12.63
C VAL A 37 4.61 16.96 12.11
N ASN A 38 5.82 16.79 12.61
CA ASN A 38 6.97 17.56 12.12
C ASN A 38 7.26 17.26 10.66
N ARG A 39 7.08 16.00 10.22
CA ARG A 39 7.26 15.62 8.81
C ARG A 39 6.17 16.16 7.90
N SER A 40 4.96 16.37 8.40
CA SER A 40 3.87 16.97 7.62
C SER A 40 3.99 18.49 7.47
N LYS A 41 4.93 19.14 8.18
CA LYS A 41 5.14 20.59 8.04
C LYS A 41 5.63 20.91 6.64
N GLY A 42 5.03 21.93 6.04
CA GLY A 42 5.39 22.39 4.69
C GLY A 42 4.51 21.85 3.57
N PHE A 43 3.61 20.88 3.82
CA PHE A 43 2.64 20.43 2.82
C PHE A 43 1.39 19.78 3.43
N ASN A 44 0.21 20.05 2.84
CA ASN A 44 -1.07 19.56 3.36
C ASN A 44 -1.48 18.22 2.72
N HIS A 45 -0.83 17.11 3.09
CA HIS A 45 -1.08 15.80 2.48
C HIS A 45 -2.03 14.93 3.32
N PRO A 46 -3.09 14.31 2.73
CA PRO A 46 -4.06 13.46 3.45
C PRO A 46 -3.44 12.33 4.26
N LEU A 47 -2.29 11.81 3.83
CA LEU A 47 -1.54 10.77 4.54
C LEU A 47 -1.04 11.18 5.92
N PHE A 48 -0.98 12.46 6.26
CA PHE A 48 -0.63 12.92 7.61
C PHE A 48 -1.85 13.40 8.40
N LYS A 49 -3.06 13.30 7.84
CA LYS A 49 -4.30 13.71 8.51
C LYS A 49 -4.86 12.57 9.37
N GLY A 50 -5.40 12.92 10.54
CA GLY A 50 -5.92 11.95 11.51
C GLY A 50 -4.82 11.22 12.29
N GLU A 51 -5.17 10.10 12.90
CA GLU A 51 -4.23 9.32 13.72
C GLU A 51 -3.15 8.66 12.86
N CYS A 52 -1.91 9.10 13.08
CA CYS A 52 -0.72 8.50 12.49
C CYS A 52 0.47 8.60 13.45
N ALA A 53 1.37 7.65 13.36
CA ALA A 53 2.58 7.58 14.17
C ALA A 53 3.78 7.33 13.25
N MET A 54 4.93 7.92 13.56
CA MET A 54 6.13 7.77 12.74
C MET A 54 7.29 7.17 13.54
N TRP A 55 7.80 6.03 13.06
CA TRP A 55 8.92 5.31 13.66
C TRP A 55 10.01 5.05 12.64
N ARG A 56 11.23 5.56 12.87
CA ARG A 56 12.40 5.34 12.01
C ARG A 56 12.10 5.53 10.50
N ASN A 57 11.48 6.66 10.16
CA ASN A 57 11.07 7.01 8.78
C ASN A 57 9.96 6.13 8.14
N ILE A 58 9.27 5.32 8.94
CA ILE A 58 8.06 4.61 8.55
C ILE A 58 6.87 5.33 9.17
N LEU A 59 5.95 5.83 8.33
CA LEU A 59 4.65 6.30 8.79
C LEU A 59 3.71 5.11 8.93
N VAL A 60 3.17 4.91 10.12
CA VAL A 60 2.19 3.87 10.41
C VAL A 60 0.79 4.49 10.41
N ARG A 61 -0.14 3.85 9.71
CA ARG A 61 -1.55 4.23 9.66
C ARG A 61 -2.45 3.00 9.69
N LYS A 62 -3.64 3.17 10.26
CA LYS A 62 -4.73 2.22 10.05
C LYS A 62 -5.21 2.30 8.60
N TYR A 63 -5.37 1.18 7.91
CA TYR A 63 -6.09 1.18 6.64
C TYR A 63 -7.60 1.08 6.88
N ALA A 64 -8.36 1.73 6.01
CA ALA A 64 -9.82 1.72 6.07
C ALA A 64 -10.37 0.47 5.40
N GLY A 65 -11.40 -0.14 6.00
CA GLY A 65 -12.12 -1.28 5.44
C GLY A 65 -11.81 -2.61 6.12
N MET A 66 -12.14 -3.69 5.43
CA MET A 66 -12.04 -5.04 5.96
C MET A 66 -10.57 -5.47 6.10
N PRO A 67 -10.13 -5.96 7.27
CA PRO A 67 -8.78 -6.45 7.43
C PRO A 67 -8.52 -7.66 6.54
N ILE A 68 -7.28 -7.81 6.05
CA ILE A 68 -6.84 -9.02 5.37
C ILE A 68 -6.53 -9.99 6.50
N ARG A 69 -7.46 -10.92 6.74
CA ARG A 69 -7.41 -11.84 7.86
C ARG A 69 -7.36 -13.28 7.39
N PHE A 70 -6.52 -14.05 8.07
CA PHE A 70 -6.51 -15.50 7.99
C PHE A 70 -6.97 -16.04 9.34
N TYR A 71 -8.11 -16.72 9.36
CA TYR A 71 -8.59 -17.36 10.59
C TYR A 71 -7.77 -18.60 10.89
N GLN A 72 -7.68 -18.96 12.17
CA GLN A 72 -7.10 -20.25 12.57
C GLN A 72 -7.73 -21.38 11.74
N GLY A 73 -6.89 -22.28 11.24
CA GLY A 73 -7.29 -23.40 10.40
C GLY A 73 -7.43 -23.08 8.91
N SER A 74 -7.37 -21.81 8.51
CA SER A 74 -7.43 -21.41 7.09
C SER A 74 -6.17 -21.85 6.34
N LYS A 75 -6.35 -22.25 5.08
CA LYS A 75 -5.26 -22.56 4.14
C LYS A 75 -4.74 -21.27 3.53
N VAL A 76 -3.44 -21.03 3.65
CA VAL A 76 -2.75 -19.84 3.14
C VAL A 76 -1.58 -20.25 2.27
N LEU A 77 -1.37 -19.54 1.17
CA LEU A 77 -0.20 -19.72 0.33
C LEU A 77 0.96 -18.88 0.89
N VAL A 78 2.07 -19.55 1.15
CA VAL A 78 3.31 -18.94 1.65
C VAL A 78 4.39 -19.13 0.60
N SER A 79 5.23 -18.12 0.41
CA SER A 79 6.40 -18.24 -0.45
C SER A 79 7.40 -19.21 0.16
N LYS A 80 7.84 -20.20 -0.62
CA LYS A 80 9.01 -21.02 -0.28
C LYS A 80 10.27 -20.16 -0.36
N ASN A 81 11.29 -20.60 0.37
CA ASN A 81 12.63 -20.05 0.28
C ASN A 81 13.39 -20.69 -0.90
N ASP A 82 12.88 -20.49 -2.12
CA ASP A 82 13.54 -20.89 -3.36
C ASP A 82 13.75 -19.67 -4.27
N LEU A 83 14.62 -19.83 -5.29
CA LEU A 83 14.94 -18.75 -6.23
C LEU A 83 13.69 -18.19 -6.92
N THR A 84 12.76 -19.06 -7.31
CA THR A 84 11.56 -18.70 -8.07
C THR A 84 10.41 -18.17 -7.22
N ALA A 85 10.56 -18.14 -5.89
CA ALA A 85 9.50 -17.85 -4.93
C ALA A 85 8.23 -18.68 -5.17
N THR A 86 8.36 -20.01 -5.38
CA THR A 86 7.19 -20.88 -5.52
C THR A 86 6.35 -20.87 -4.25
N THR A 87 5.06 -21.20 -4.35
CA THR A 87 4.16 -21.17 -3.19
C THR A 87 3.92 -22.56 -2.62
N GLU A 88 3.79 -22.65 -1.31
CA GLU A 88 3.26 -23.81 -0.60
C GLU A 88 2.01 -23.44 0.19
N GLU A 89 1.10 -24.40 0.33
CA GLU A 89 -0.05 -24.26 1.21
C GLU A 89 0.37 -24.58 2.65
N LYS A 90 0.05 -23.68 3.57
CA LYS A 90 0.18 -23.87 5.02
C LYS A 90 -1.13 -23.59 5.71
N GLN A 91 -1.33 -24.21 6.87
CA GLN A 91 -2.48 -23.92 7.72
C GLN A 91 -2.12 -22.83 8.73
N ALA A 92 -2.98 -21.82 8.86
CA ALA A 92 -2.83 -20.79 9.88
C ALA A 92 -3.03 -21.38 11.29
N ALA A 93 -1.99 -21.36 12.12
CA ALA A 93 -2.05 -21.90 13.48
C ALA A 93 -2.84 -21.03 14.46
N THR A 94 -3.05 -19.75 14.13
CA THR A 94 -3.77 -18.76 14.92
C THR A 94 -4.48 -17.77 13.99
N ASN A 95 -5.24 -16.83 14.55
CA ASN A 95 -5.80 -15.71 13.80
C ASN A 95 -4.69 -14.73 13.44
N ILE A 96 -4.58 -14.40 12.16
CA ILE A 96 -3.52 -13.56 11.62
C ILE A 96 -4.16 -12.38 10.88
N ASP A 97 -3.71 -11.18 11.21
CA ASP A 97 -4.00 -9.97 10.43
C ASP A 97 -2.74 -9.57 9.64
N ARG A 98 -2.94 -9.15 8.39
CA ARG A 98 -1.86 -8.71 7.49
C ARG A 98 -1.78 -7.19 7.43
N ALA A 99 -0.61 -6.67 7.80
CA ALA A 99 -0.20 -5.31 7.49
C ALA A 99 0.58 -5.25 6.17
N MET A 100 0.62 -4.07 5.56
CA MET A 100 1.31 -3.83 4.28
C MET A 100 2.24 -2.65 4.40
N LEU A 101 3.55 -2.90 4.31
CA LEU A 101 4.56 -1.85 4.19
C LEU A 101 4.74 -1.49 2.73
N LEU A 102 4.42 -0.26 2.37
CA LEU A 102 4.56 0.29 1.04
C LEU A 102 5.82 1.15 0.96
N GLY A 103 6.65 0.84 -0.04
CA GLY A 103 7.79 1.64 -0.45
C GLY A 103 7.63 2.20 -1.87
N ALA A 104 8.74 2.67 -2.44
CA ALA A 104 8.76 3.14 -3.81
C ALA A 104 8.46 1.99 -4.79
N GLN A 105 7.83 2.32 -5.92
CA GLN A 105 7.54 1.37 -7.02
C GLN A 105 6.69 0.15 -6.60
N ALA A 106 5.83 0.34 -5.59
CA ALA A 106 4.92 -0.68 -5.07
C ALA A 106 3.89 -1.20 -6.09
N LEU A 107 3.51 -0.38 -7.07
CA LEU A 107 2.44 -0.67 -8.02
C LEU A 107 2.83 -0.15 -9.40
N ALA A 108 2.62 -0.95 -10.44
CA ALA A 108 2.69 -0.47 -11.82
C ALA A 108 1.29 -0.07 -12.28
N ASN A 109 1.21 1.10 -12.90
CA ASN A 109 0.06 1.54 -13.67
C ASN A 109 0.46 1.61 -15.14
N ALA A 110 -0.19 0.80 -15.97
CA ALA A 110 0.01 0.81 -17.42
C ALA A 110 -1.20 1.46 -18.09
N TYR A 111 -0.94 2.30 -19.10
CA TYR A 111 -1.97 2.91 -19.92
C TYR A 111 -1.98 2.27 -21.30
N GLY A 112 -3.17 1.97 -21.81
CA GLY A 112 -3.35 1.58 -23.19
C GLY A 112 -2.97 2.72 -24.14
N GLN A 113 -2.51 2.37 -25.33
CA GLN A 113 -2.18 3.34 -26.37
C GLN A 113 -3.23 3.27 -27.47
N LYS A 114 -3.76 4.44 -27.86
CA LYS A 114 -4.59 4.59 -29.05
C LYS A 114 -4.15 5.84 -29.81
N GLY A 115 -3.65 5.68 -31.03
CA GLY A 115 -3.24 6.80 -31.89
C GLY A 115 -2.07 7.63 -31.35
N GLY A 116 -1.16 7.05 -30.57
CA GLY A 116 0.01 7.75 -30.01
C GLY A 116 -0.22 8.44 -28.66
N GLY A 117 -1.46 8.48 -28.16
CA GLY A 117 -1.81 8.99 -26.83
C GLY A 117 -2.43 7.92 -25.91
N HIS A 118 -2.53 8.25 -24.62
CA HIS A 118 -3.14 7.42 -23.58
C HIS A 118 -4.60 7.79 -23.26
N PHE A 119 -4.98 9.01 -23.60
CA PHE A 119 -6.31 9.55 -23.42
C PHE A 119 -6.84 9.98 -24.77
N ASN A 120 -8.12 9.74 -25.01
CA ASN A 120 -8.84 10.21 -26.18
C ASN A 120 -9.97 11.12 -25.71
N MET A 121 -9.97 12.35 -26.19
CA MET A 121 -10.99 13.36 -25.92
C MET A 121 -11.70 13.67 -27.24
N VAL A 122 -13.02 13.54 -27.24
CA VAL A 122 -13.87 13.87 -28.38
C VAL A 122 -14.85 14.93 -27.91
N GLU A 123 -14.82 16.08 -28.57
CA GLU A 123 -15.78 17.15 -28.37
C GLU A 123 -16.72 17.21 -29.57
N LYS A 124 -18.02 17.21 -29.31
CA LYS A 124 -19.06 17.35 -30.34
C LYS A 124 -20.11 18.34 -29.88
N LYS A 125 -20.56 19.18 -30.81
CA LYS A 125 -21.78 19.94 -30.62
C LYS A 125 -22.98 19.04 -30.85
N THR A 126 -23.90 19.04 -29.89
CA THR A 126 -25.17 18.31 -29.93
C THR A 126 -26.31 19.31 -29.80
N ASP A 127 -27.54 18.85 -30.06
CA ASP A 127 -28.75 19.68 -29.91
C ASP A 127 -28.73 20.99 -30.72
N MET A 128 -28.53 20.90 -32.04
CA MET A 128 -28.50 22.07 -32.95
C MET A 128 -27.50 23.17 -32.53
N ASP A 129 -26.28 22.77 -32.14
CA ASP A 129 -25.21 23.65 -31.63
C ASP A 129 -25.52 24.37 -30.32
N ASN A 130 -26.60 24.00 -29.63
CA ASN A 130 -26.99 24.56 -28.34
C ASN A 130 -26.21 23.93 -27.17
N ARG A 131 -25.63 22.74 -27.35
CA ARG A 131 -24.85 22.05 -26.31
C ARG A 131 -23.53 21.51 -26.85
N THR A 132 -22.51 21.55 -25.99
CA THR A 132 -21.21 20.91 -26.24
C THR A 132 -21.09 19.70 -25.34
N GLU A 133 -20.93 18.53 -25.94
CA GLU A 133 -20.63 17.29 -25.25
C GLU A 133 -19.16 16.94 -25.40
N ILE A 134 -18.53 16.65 -24.26
CA ILE A 134 -17.13 16.22 -24.18
C ILE A 134 -17.11 14.79 -23.65
N ALA A 135 -16.54 13.88 -24.43
CA ALA A 135 -16.30 12.50 -24.03
C ALA A 135 -14.79 12.26 -23.87
N ILE A 136 -14.36 11.81 -22.69
CA ILE A 136 -12.98 11.41 -22.41
C ILE A 136 -12.95 9.90 -22.18
N SER A 137 -12.04 9.22 -22.86
CA SER A 137 -11.86 7.76 -22.80
C SER A 137 -10.39 7.39 -22.62
N TRP A 138 -10.12 6.39 -21.79
CA TRP A 138 -8.79 5.81 -21.60
C TRP A 138 -8.91 4.34 -21.20
N ILE A 139 -7.80 3.62 -21.31
CA ILE A 139 -7.66 2.25 -20.81
C ILE A 139 -6.46 2.25 -19.87
N ASN A 140 -6.62 1.72 -18.66
CA ASN A 140 -5.50 1.52 -17.75
C ASN A 140 -5.59 0.18 -17.02
N GLY A 141 -4.44 -0.29 -16.51
CA GLY A 141 -4.32 -1.50 -15.72
C GLY A 141 -3.34 -1.28 -14.57
N LEU A 142 -3.75 -1.67 -13.36
CA LEU A 142 -2.92 -1.61 -12.17
C LEU A 142 -2.52 -3.04 -11.79
N LYS A 143 -1.22 -3.28 -11.60
CA LYS A 143 -0.75 -4.60 -11.16
C LYS A 143 0.44 -4.49 -10.23
N LYS A 144 0.46 -5.36 -9.22
CA LYS A 144 1.66 -5.62 -8.43
C LYS A 144 2.72 -6.30 -9.29
N ILE A 145 3.93 -5.73 -9.33
CA ILE A 145 5.01 -6.24 -10.15
C ILE A 145 6.01 -7.08 -9.35
N ARG A 146 6.52 -8.11 -10.00
CA ARG A 146 7.64 -8.95 -9.56
C ARG A 146 8.54 -9.18 -10.77
N PHE A 147 9.85 -9.11 -10.58
CA PHE A 147 10.82 -9.30 -11.64
C PHE A 147 11.89 -10.31 -11.23
N PRO A 148 12.33 -11.20 -12.13
CA PRO A 148 13.50 -12.02 -11.88
C PRO A 148 14.76 -11.15 -11.99
N GLU A 149 15.66 -11.29 -11.01
CA GLU A 149 17.02 -10.77 -11.11
C GLU A 149 17.82 -11.60 -12.15
N LYS A 150 19.00 -11.11 -12.56
CA LYS A 150 19.96 -11.85 -13.39
C LYS A 150 20.31 -13.25 -12.82
N SER A 151 20.24 -13.41 -11.50
CA SER A 151 20.45 -14.69 -10.80
C SER A 151 19.29 -15.68 -10.94
N GLY A 152 18.16 -15.28 -11.55
CA GLY A 152 16.91 -16.04 -11.59
C GLY A 152 16.07 -15.87 -10.32
N ARG A 153 16.53 -15.11 -9.31
CA ARG A 153 15.78 -14.86 -8.09
C ARG A 153 14.59 -13.94 -8.34
N MET A 154 13.39 -14.38 -8.00
CA MET A 154 12.17 -13.58 -8.06
C MET A 154 12.21 -12.51 -6.96
N GLN A 155 12.13 -11.23 -7.35
CA GLN A 155 12.10 -10.10 -6.43
C GLN A 155 10.73 -9.43 -6.42
N ASP A 156 10.23 -9.15 -5.20
CA ASP A 156 9.00 -8.40 -4.98
C ASP A 156 9.34 -6.94 -4.69
N HIS A 157 8.83 -6.00 -5.51
CA HIS A 157 9.22 -4.59 -5.44
C HIS A 157 8.24 -3.72 -4.63
N GLY A 158 8.72 -3.04 -3.60
CA GLY A 158 8.00 -1.92 -2.99
C GLY A 158 6.79 -2.29 -2.14
N VAL A 159 6.50 -3.56 -1.88
CA VAL A 159 5.49 -3.98 -0.89
C VAL A 159 6.03 -5.15 -0.07
N ILE A 160 5.94 -5.04 1.25
CA ILE A 160 6.22 -6.14 2.18
C ILE A 160 4.94 -6.44 2.97
N ALA A 161 4.52 -7.71 2.98
CA ALA A 161 3.46 -8.19 3.85
C ALA A 161 4.03 -8.46 5.25
N VAL A 162 3.39 -7.91 6.27
CA VAL A 162 3.75 -8.11 7.68
C VAL A 162 2.58 -8.79 8.36
N ASP A 163 2.70 -10.11 8.51
CA ASP A 163 1.67 -10.95 9.12
C ASP A 163 1.92 -11.06 10.63
N THR A 164 0.90 -10.78 11.44
CA THR A 164 1.00 -10.87 12.90
C THR A 164 -0.16 -11.66 13.48
N ALA A 165 0.13 -12.47 14.50
CA ALA A 165 -0.91 -13.10 15.31
C ALA A 165 -1.73 -12.02 16.03
N VAL A 166 -3.06 -12.15 16.00
CA VAL A 166 -4.00 -11.23 16.67
C VAL A 166 -4.98 -12.00 17.55
N LYS A 167 -5.42 -11.36 18.63
CA LYS A 167 -6.57 -11.83 19.42
C LYS A 167 -7.85 -11.24 18.84
N LEU A 168 -8.89 -12.06 18.71
CA LEU A 168 -10.17 -11.66 18.09
C LEU A 168 -11.04 -10.86 19.06
#